data_AF-A0AAW6P2X1-F1
#
_entry.id   AF-A0AAW6P2X1-F1
#
_cell.length_a   1.000
_cell.length_b   1.000
_cell.length_c   1.000
_cell.angle_alpha   90.00
_cell.angle_beta   90.00
_cell.angle_gamma   90.00
#
_symmetry.space_group_name_H-M   'P 1'
#
loop_
_entity.id
_entity.type
_entity.pdbx_description
1 polymer ?
#
loop_
_entity_poly.entity_id
_entity_poly.type
_entity_poly.pdbx_seq_one_letter_code
_entity_poly.pdbx_strand_id
1 'polypeptide(L)'
;MASYQELFAIGEGFDAFVARGLPAEIAAVRAVQQRLEEPGLISAATRERLAAVQGRYHLLVAGEMWCPDCQLNITALDWLCRQQPRIDLAVISKGRAEDELQQRLGLERVAIPLVVVLDAGFEVVGRFI
;
A
#
# COMPACT_ATOMS: atom_id res chain seq x y z
N MET A 1 3.21 -10.85 19.29
CA MET A 1 3.48 -10.42 17.91
C MET A 1 2.53 -11.14 17.00
N ALA A 2 1.72 -10.40 16.26
CA ALA A 2 0.87 -10.94 15.22
C ALA A 2 1.72 -11.41 14.01
N SER A 3 1.29 -12.46 13.35
CA SER A 3 1.81 -12.88 12.05
C SER A 3 1.48 -11.84 10.97
N TYR A 4 2.20 -11.86 9.84
CA TYR A 4 1.88 -10.96 8.72
C TYR A 4 0.49 -11.23 8.16
N GLN A 5 0.06 -12.50 8.16
CA GLN A 5 -1.28 -12.88 7.73
C GLN A 5 -2.36 -12.29 8.65
N GLU A 6 -2.17 -12.31 9.96
CA GLU A 6 -3.10 -11.67 10.91
C GLU A 6 -3.12 -10.14 10.74
N LEU A 7 -1.95 -9.50 10.59
CA LEU A 7 -1.86 -8.05 10.34
C LEU A 7 -2.55 -7.65 9.04
N PHE A 8 -2.40 -8.45 7.98
CA PHE A 8 -3.06 -8.22 6.71
C PHE A 8 -4.57 -8.43 6.82
N ALA A 9 -5.02 -9.47 7.53
CA ALA A 9 -6.44 -9.79 7.70
C ALA A 9 -7.22 -8.72 8.50
N ILE A 10 -6.57 -8.03 9.43
CA ILE A 10 -7.18 -6.91 10.17
C ILE A 10 -6.98 -5.55 9.48
N GLY A 11 -6.07 -5.49 8.51
CA GLY A 11 -5.85 -4.29 7.71
C GLY A 11 -7.08 -4.01 6.86
N GLU A 12 -7.31 -2.74 6.59
CA GLU A 12 -8.46 -2.32 5.79
C GLU A 12 -8.10 -2.17 4.32
N GLY A 13 -9.09 -2.37 3.45
CA GLY A 13 -8.93 -2.08 2.03
C GLY A 13 -8.81 -0.57 1.77
N PHE A 14 -8.32 -0.22 0.58
CA PHE A 14 -8.08 1.17 0.18
C PHE A 14 -9.30 2.09 0.35
N ASP A 15 -10.47 1.66 -0.10
CA ASP A 15 -11.67 2.51 -0.05
C ASP A 15 -12.08 2.84 1.41
N ALA A 16 -11.90 1.89 2.34
CA ALA A 16 -12.15 2.10 3.76
C ALA A 16 -11.09 3.04 4.38
N PHE A 17 -9.83 2.89 3.97
CA PHE A 17 -8.74 3.80 4.34
C PHE A 17 -9.03 5.24 3.95
N VAL A 18 -9.41 5.46 2.70
CA VAL A 18 -9.74 6.80 2.20
C VAL A 18 -10.97 7.38 2.92
N ALA A 19 -11.98 6.56 3.22
CA ALA A 19 -13.21 7.01 3.86
C ALA A 19 -13.01 7.59 5.28
N ARG A 20 -11.88 7.29 5.94
CA ARG A 20 -11.53 7.86 7.26
C ARG A 20 -10.86 9.23 7.19
N GLY A 21 -10.46 9.67 5.99
CA GLY A 21 -9.80 10.96 5.80
C GLY A 21 -10.73 12.16 5.98
N LEU A 22 -10.13 13.31 6.28
CA LEU A 22 -10.80 14.60 6.20
C LEU A 22 -11.16 14.94 4.75
N PRO A 23 -12.14 15.83 4.49
CA PRO A 23 -12.54 16.19 3.12
C PRO A 23 -11.38 16.63 2.21
N ALA A 24 -10.41 17.36 2.75
CA ALA A 24 -9.24 17.81 2.00
C ALA A 24 -8.28 16.64 1.64
N GLU A 25 -8.13 15.67 2.53
CA GLU A 25 -7.27 14.49 2.33
C GLU A 25 -7.89 13.55 1.30
N ILE A 26 -9.21 13.36 1.36
CA ILE A 26 -9.98 12.62 0.36
C ILE A 26 -9.87 13.32 -1.01
N ALA A 27 -9.95 14.66 -1.04
CA ALA A 27 -9.78 15.42 -2.28
C ALA A 27 -8.37 15.27 -2.87
N ALA A 28 -7.33 15.23 -2.03
CA ALA A 28 -5.96 14.99 -2.46
C ALA A 28 -5.80 13.59 -3.09
N VAL A 29 -6.35 12.55 -2.46
CA VAL A 29 -6.39 11.19 -3.03
C VAL A 29 -7.11 11.18 -4.39
N ARG A 30 -8.27 11.82 -4.50
CA ARG A 30 -9.01 11.91 -5.78
C ARG A 30 -8.21 12.59 -6.87
N ALA A 31 -7.46 13.65 -6.54
CA ALA A 31 -6.58 14.32 -7.50
C ALA A 31 -5.47 13.39 -8.00
N VAL A 32 -4.90 12.56 -7.12
CA VAL A 32 -3.92 11.53 -7.51
C VAL A 32 -4.56 10.46 -8.40
N GLN A 33 -5.76 9.97 -8.06
CA GLN A 33 -6.50 9.02 -8.89
C GLN A 33 -6.74 9.56 -10.31
N GLN A 34 -7.16 10.82 -10.43
CA GLN A 34 -7.36 11.46 -11.73
C GLN A 34 -6.07 11.52 -12.54
N ARG A 35 -4.94 11.86 -11.91
CA ARG A 35 -3.63 11.89 -12.58
C ARG A 35 -3.21 10.52 -13.07
N LEU A 36 -3.45 9.45 -12.30
CA LEU A 36 -3.11 8.08 -12.69
C LEU A 36 -3.83 7.60 -13.96
N GLU A 37 -4.99 8.19 -14.27
CA GLU A 37 -5.75 7.93 -15.50
C GLU A 37 -5.27 8.78 -16.69
N GLU A 38 -4.37 9.74 -16.49
CA GLU A 38 -3.83 10.56 -17.58
C GLU A 38 -3.02 9.68 -18.57
N PRO A 39 -3.33 9.75 -19.87
CA PRO A 39 -2.59 9.01 -20.88
C PRO A 39 -1.09 9.34 -20.84
N GLY A 40 -0.26 8.29 -20.80
CA GLY A 40 1.19 8.43 -20.84
C GLY A 40 1.86 8.72 -19.48
N LEU A 41 1.12 8.98 -18.40
CA LEU A 41 1.74 9.12 -17.07
C LEU A 41 2.42 7.81 -16.64
N ILE A 42 1.70 6.69 -16.78
CA ILE A 42 2.26 5.35 -16.59
C ILE A 42 2.73 4.83 -17.94
N SER A 43 4.05 4.66 -18.08
CA SER A 43 4.70 4.20 -19.30
C SER A 43 4.20 2.82 -19.74
N ALA A 44 4.25 2.54 -21.04
CA ALA A 44 3.92 1.22 -21.59
C ALA A 44 4.79 0.12 -20.96
N ALA A 45 6.10 0.37 -20.80
CA ALA A 45 7.01 -0.57 -20.16
C ALA A 45 6.62 -0.91 -18.71
N THR A 46 6.14 0.08 -17.94
CA THR A 46 5.63 -0.18 -16.58
C THR A 46 4.35 -1.02 -16.61
N ARG A 47 3.44 -0.77 -17.55
CA ARG A 47 2.21 -1.56 -17.72
C ARG A 47 2.51 -3.00 -18.12
N GLU A 48 3.46 -3.22 -19.03
CA GLU A 48 3.92 -4.55 -19.43
C GLU A 48 4.54 -5.31 -18.26
N ARG A 49 5.40 -4.66 -17.48
CA ARG A 49 5.99 -5.26 -16.26
C ARG A 49 4.91 -5.66 -15.25
N LEU A 50 3.88 -4.83 -15.08
CA LEU A 50 2.77 -5.13 -14.19
C LEU A 50 1.92 -6.30 -14.70
N ALA A 51 1.62 -6.33 -16.00
CA ALA A 51 0.88 -7.43 -16.63
C ALA A 51 1.65 -8.76 -16.56
N ALA A 52 2.98 -8.71 -16.58
CA ALA A 52 3.84 -9.89 -16.54
C ALA A 52 3.93 -10.56 -15.16
N VAL A 53 3.38 -9.98 -14.10
CA VAL A 53 3.40 -10.55 -12.75
C VAL A 53 2.65 -11.89 -12.72
N GLN A 54 3.34 -12.97 -12.32
CA GLN A 54 2.77 -14.33 -12.26
C GLN A 54 2.42 -14.80 -10.84
N GLY A 55 3.16 -14.34 -9.82
CA GLY A 55 2.92 -14.70 -8.42
C GLY A 55 1.73 -13.97 -7.80
N ARG A 56 1.25 -14.46 -6.65
CA ARG A 56 0.37 -13.69 -5.77
C ARG A 56 1.23 -12.93 -4.76
N TYR A 57 0.88 -11.68 -4.51
CA TYR A 57 1.61 -10.82 -3.59
C TYR A 57 0.63 -10.04 -2.73
N HIS A 58 1.01 -9.85 -1.47
CA HIS A 58 0.23 -9.09 -0.50
C HIS A 58 1.03 -7.84 -0.09
N LEU A 59 0.44 -6.66 -0.27
CA LEU A 59 1.03 -5.40 0.15
C LEU A 59 0.48 -5.04 1.53
N LEU A 60 1.23 -5.36 2.59
CA LEU A 60 0.91 -4.90 3.94
C LEU A 60 1.45 -3.48 4.11
N VAL A 61 0.54 -2.50 4.12
CA VAL A 61 0.88 -1.08 4.15
C VAL A 61 0.63 -0.52 5.54
N ALA A 62 1.58 0.21 6.11
CA ALA A 62 1.35 1.10 7.24
C ALA A 62 1.21 2.53 6.73
N GLY A 63 0.07 3.17 6.98
CA GLY A 63 -0.21 4.49 6.44
C GLY A 63 -1.32 5.23 7.19
N GLU A 64 -1.37 6.53 6.94
CA GLU A 64 -2.35 7.43 7.57
C GLU A 64 -2.86 8.45 6.54
N MET A 65 -4.16 8.77 6.60
CA MET A 65 -4.78 9.70 5.63
C MET A 65 -4.25 11.13 5.72
N TRP A 66 -3.71 11.54 6.87
CA TRP A 66 -3.10 12.86 7.04
C TRP A 66 -1.71 12.98 6.38
N CYS A 67 -1.09 11.87 5.97
CA CYS A 67 0.25 11.86 5.40
C CYS A 67 0.21 12.04 3.88
N PRO A 68 0.81 13.10 3.31
CA PRO A 68 0.82 13.34 1.86
C PRO A 68 1.49 12.21 1.06
N ASP A 69 2.57 11.64 1.58
CA ASP A 69 3.23 10.50 0.94
C ASP A 69 2.33 9.26 0.92
N CYS A 70 1.52 9.05 1.96
CA CYS A 70 0.52 7.98 1.98
C CYS A 70 -0.57 8.24 0.94
N GLN A 71 -1.10 9.47 0.86
CA GLN A 71 -2.11 9.85 -0.13
C GLN A 71 -1.62 9.60 -1.57
N LEU A 72 -0.35 9.89 -1.86
CA LEU A 72 0.23 9.67 -3.18
C LEU A 72 0.49 8.19 -3.47
N ASN A 73 1.30 7.56 -2.63
CA ASN A 73 1.85 6.24 -2.93
C ASN A 73 0.82 5.12 -2.71
N ILE A 74 0.01 5.18 -1.65
CA ILE A 74 -1.02 4.15 -1.42
C ILE A 74 -2.07 4.19 -2.53
N THR A 75 -2.41 5.38 -3.04
CA THR A 75 -3.30 5.53 -4.21
C THR A 75 -2.69 4.93 -5.47
N ALA A 76 -1.38 5.11 -5.70
CA ALA A 76 -0.70 4.46 -6.83
C ALA A 76 -0.65 2.93 -6.69
N LEU A 77 -0.51 2.41 -5.45
CA LEU A 77 -0.55 0.98 -5.17
C LEU A 77 -1.95 0.40 -5.35
N ASP A 78 -3.01 1.11 -4.94
CA ASP A 78 -4.40 0.73 -5.20
C ASP A 78 -4.67 0.66 -6.71
N TRP A 79 -4.25 1.68 -7.46
CA TRP A 79 -4.35 1.67 -8.91
C TRP A 79 -3.66 0.44 -9.51
N LEU A 80 -2.44 0.13 -9.05
CA LEU A 80 -1.70 -1.06 -9.49
C LEU A 80 -2.46 -2.36 -9.19
N CYS A 81 -3.02 -2.51 -7.99
CA CYS A 81 -3.80 -3.69 -7.59
C CYS A 81 -5.06 -3.85 -8.46
N ARG A 82 -5.72 -2.74 -8.82
CA ARG A 82 -6.87 -2.75 -9.75
C ARG A 82 -6.50 -3.21 -11.16
N GLN A 83 -5.25 -2.97 -11.61
CA GLN A 83 -4.77 -3.45 -12.91
C GLN A 83 -4.24 -4.90 -12.86
N GLN A 84 -3.85 -5.40 -11.69
CA GLN A 84 -3.26 -6.73 -11.51
C GLN A 84 -3.87 -7.46 -10.31
N PRO A 85 -4.93 -8.28 -10.52
CA PRO A 85 -5.68 -8.95 -9.46
C PRO A 85 -4.91 -9.98 -8.62
N ARG A 86 -3.67 -10.30 -9.00
CA ARG A 86 -2.78 -11.16 -8.19
C ARG A 86 -2.11 -10.40 -7.04
N ILE A 87 -2.26 -9.08 -7.01
CA ILE A 87 -1.70 -8.22 -5.99
C ILE A 87 -2.87 -7.58 -5.25
N ASP A 88 -2.89 -7.71 -3.94
CA ASP A 88 -3.84 -7.05 -3.05
C ASP A 88 -3.11 -6.20 -2.01
N LEU A 89 -3.85 -5.32 -1.35
CA LEU A 89 -3.31 -4.42 -0.36
C LEU A 89 -4.22 -4.38 0.87
N ALA A 90 -3.60 -4.26 2.03
CA ALA A 90 -4.28 -3.99 3.29
C ALA A 90 -3.51 -2.92 4.06
N VAL A 91 -4.23 -1.94 4.60
CA VAL A 91 -3.64 -0.80 5.31
C VAL A 91 -3.85 -0.98 6.81
N ILE A 92 -2.76 -0.91 7.57
CA ILE A 92 -2.75 -0.79 9.03
C ILE A 92 -2.31 0.62 9.43
N SER A 93 -2.63 1.03 10.67
CA SER A 93 -2.18 2.32 11.18
C SER A 93 -0.67 2.35 11.40
N LYS A 94 -0.11 3.57 11.41
CA LYS A 94 1.30 3.79 11.78
C LYS A 94 1.61 3.22 13.16
N GLY A 95 0.75 3.50 14.15
CA GLY A 95 0.96 3.01 15.52
C GLY A 95 1.01 1.48 15.60
N ARG A 96 0.15 0.78 14.84
CA ARG A 96 0.20 -0.68 14.78
C ARG A 96 1.50 -1.20 14.17
N ALA A 97 2.06 -0.50 13.18
CA ALA A 97 3.36 -0.85 12.63
C ALA A 97 4.51 -0.54 13.59
N GLU A 98 4.43 0.52 14.38
CA GLU A 98 5.39 0.80 15.45
C GLU A 98 5.42 -0.35 16.47
N ASP A 99 4.25 -0.85 16.87
CA ASP A 99 4.11 -1.95 17.82
C ASP A 99 4.57 -3.31 17.25
N GLU A 100 4.18 -3.65 16.02
CA GLU A 100 4.30 -5.02 15.50
C GLU A 100 5.41 -5.20 14.46
N LEU A 101 5.83 -4.13 13.78
CA LEU A 101 6.75 -4.19 12.64
C LEU A 101 8.10 -3.54 12.90
N GLN A 102 8.20 -2.52 13.75
CA GLN A 102 9.43 -1.74 13.92
C GLN A 102 10.64 -2.62 14.31
N GLN A 103 10.55 -3.34 15.43
CA GLN A 103 11.63 -4.24 15.86
C GLN A 103 11.79 -5.42 14.90
N ARG A 104 10.66 -5.99 14.44
CA ARG A 104 10.64 -7.15 13.52
C ARG A 104 11.39 -6.88 12.21
N LEU A 105 11.30 -5.65 11.71
CA LEU A 105 11.94 -5.23 10.46
C LEU A 105 13.31 -4.57 10.67
N GLY A 106 13.75 -4.37 11.93
CA GLY A 106 15.00 -3.70 12.28
C GLY A 106 15.01 -2.21 11.95
N LEU A 107 13.86 -1.54 12.11
CA LEU A 107 13.71 -0.11 11.79
C LEU A 107 14.01 0.75 13.02
N GLU A 108 14.76 1.84 12.84
CA GLU A 108 14.94 2.84 13.90
C GLU A 108 13.61 3.54 14.25
N ARG A 109 12.79 3.79 13.22
CA ARG A 109 11.44 4.35 13.32
C ARG A 109 10.59 3.92 12.13
N VAL A 110 9.27 3.94 12.28
CA VAL A 110 8.35 3.70 11.16
C VAL A 110 8.11 5.02 10.40
N ALA A 111 8.73 5.14 9.23
CA ALA A 111 8.36 6.13 8.22
C ALA A 111 7.16 5.60 7.42
N ILE A 112 6.20 6.47 7.11
CA ILE A 112 5.00 6.09 6.36
C ILE A 112 4.93 6.81 5.00
N PRO A 113 4.45 6.16 3.93
CA PRO A 113 3.94 4.79 3.94
C PRO A 113 5.06 3.75 3.98
N LEU A 114 4.99 2.82 4.95
CA LEU A 114 5.82 1.61 4.96
C LEU A 114 5.04 0.53 4.25
N VAL A 115 5.62 -0.11 3.24
CA VAL A 115 5.01 -1.23 2.54
C VAL A 115 5.90 -2.45 2.71
N VAL A 116 5.36 -3.49 3.32
CA VAL A 116 5.97 -4.82 3.35
C VAL A 116 5.38 -5.62 2.20
N VAL A 117 6.22 -6.01 1.24
CA VAL A 117 5.81 -6.83 0.10
C VAL A 117 5.98 -8.28 0.50
N LEU A 118 4.87 -9.00 0.48
CA LEU A 118 4.80 -10.39 0.89
C LEU A 118 4.46 -11.27 -0.32
N ASP A 119 5.00 -12.48 -0.37
CA ASP A 119 4.57 -13.48 -1.35
C ASP A 119 3.28 -14.20 -0.91
N ALA A 120 2.84 -15.19 -1.68
CA ALA A 120 1.64 -15.98 -1.40
C ALA A 120 1.66 -16.74 -0.05
N GLY A 121 2.86 -16.96 0.53
CA GLY A 121 3.06 -17.60 1.82
C GLY A 121 3.15 -16.60 2.98
N PHE A 122 2.93 -15.30 2.73
CA PHE A 122 3.16 -14.22 3.69
C PHE A 122 4.63 -14.07 4.13
N GLU A 123 5.57 -14.50 3.29
CA GLU A 123 7.01 -14.29 3.51
C GLU A 123 7.46 -12.95 2.90
N VAL A 124 8.37 -12.26 3.57
CA VAL A 124 8.85 -10.93 3.14
C VAL A 124 9.77 -11.08 1.93
N VAL A 125 9.35 -10.53 0.79
CA VAL A 125 10.15 -10.51 -0.45
C VAL A 125 10.63 -9.11 -0.82
N GLY A 126 10.13 -8.08 -0.15
CA GLY A 126 10.55 -6.70 -0.41
C GLY A 126 9.98 -5.69 0.57
N ARG A 127 10.50 -4.46 0.50
CA ARG A 127 10.03 -3.32 1.29
C ARG A 127 10.08 -2.06 0.44
N PHE A 128 9.13 -1.16 0.67
CA PHE A 128 9.15 0.21 0.17
C PHE A 128 8.95 1.14 1.39
N ILE A 129 9.87 2.09 1.55
CA ILE A 129 9.99 3.02 2.69
C ILE A 129 10.27 4.41 2.12
#